data_AF-A0A0D0AHT6-F1
#
_entry.id   AF-A0A0D0AHT6-F1
#
_cell.length_a   1.000
_cell.length_b   1.000
_cell.length_c   1.000
_cell.angle_alpha   90.00
_cell.angle_beta   90.00
_cell.angle_gamma   90.00
#
_symmetry.space_group_name_H-M   'P 1'
#
loop_
_entity.id
_entity.type
_entity.pdbx_description
1 polymer ?
#
loop_
_entity_poly.entity_id
_entity_poly.type
_entity_poly.pdbx_seq_one_letter_code
_entity_poly.pdbx_strand_id
1 'polypeptide(L)'
;MASVSRKRNAASSVDSSSTKRRKTQAESLTVTVATVVEESCQSNAPDIKAVIENLEHETMGDSWRTALNKEFMKPYFQKLKEFLIAEHLAHTVYPKLNDVYSWSRLTPLDSVKAVILGQDPYHNVGQAHGLSFSVLPPTKLPGSLRNIYKQLASDIPEFKVPTSGDLTPVAKAGVLWLNTCLTVRAHNANSHSKKGWETFTDAVIRAVLDRPDGRGVVFFAWGLPAQKLYDRLGIDEEKHLVLRSPHPSPLSAHRGFLGNAHFKKANEWLRKTHGEEIDWVALSAVPPSDAGRHISTT
;
A
#
# COMPACT_ATOMS: atom_id res chain seq x y z
N MET A 1 6.07 65.26 34.44
CA MET A 1 5.60 65.41 35.84
C MET A 1 5.47 64.00 36.41
N ALA A 2 6.36 63.43 37.23
CA ALA A 2 7.21 63.95 38.32
C ALA A 2 6.46 64.21 39.64
N SER A 3 6.29 63.15 40.44
CA SER A 3 5.94 63.07 41.88
C SER A 3 5.83 61.56 42.22
N VAL A 4 6.62 60.84 43.05
CA VAL A 4 7.43 61.12 44.26
C VAL A 4 6.52 61.54 45.43
N SER A 5 6.15 60.71 46.42
CA SER A 5 6.95 60.10 47.52
C SER A 5 5.97 59.41 48.52
N ARG A 6 6.31 58.62 49.57
CA ARG A 6 7.56 58.01 50.11
C ARG A 6 7.19 56.89 51.12
N LYS A 7 8.07 55.87 51.26
CA LYS A 7 8.43 55.06 52.45
C LYS A 7 7.55 55.09 53.73
N ARG A 8 7.37 53.90 54.35
CA ARG A 8 8.11 53.48 55.57
C ARG A 8 7.96 51.97 55.90
N ASN A 9 9.06 51.36 56.34
CA ASN A 9 9.07 50.06 57.02
C ASN A 9 8.77 50.22 58.52
N ALA A 10 8.22 49.19 59.14
CA ALA A 10 8.59 48.78 60.51
C ALA A 10 8.37 47.26 60.63
N ALA A 11 9.29 46.57 61.32
CA ALA A 11 9.22 45.13 61.57
C ALA A 11 8.99 44.88 63.06
N SER A 12 8.40 43.73 63.39
CA SER A 12 8.57 43.09 64.70
C SER A 12 8.59 41.57 64.56
N SER A 13 9.71 40.99 64.98
CA SER A 13 9.81 39.61 65.48
C SER A 13 9.27 39.58 66.93
N VAL A 14 9.09 38.46 67.65
CA VAL A 14 9.45 37.04 67.51
C VAL A 14 8.33 36.24 68.20
N ASP A 15 8.09 34.97 67.87
CA ASP A 15 8.32 33.87 68.84
C ASP A 15 8.31 32.49 68.13
N SER A 16 9.00 31.52 68.71
CA SER A 16 9.32 30.23 68.11
C SER A 16 9.13 29.07 69.09
N SER A 17 7.94 28.48 69.13
CA SER A 17 7.74 27.14 69.73
C SER A 17 6.46 26.45 69.22
N SER A 18 6.60 25.20 68.74
CA SER A 18 5.57 24.14 68.57
C SER A 18 5.84 23.18 67.39
N THR A 19 6.88 23.40 66.59
CA THR A 19 7.32 22.46 65.53
C THR A 19 7.95 21.17 66.11
N LYS A 20 7.13 20.24 66.62
CA LYS A 20 7.41 18.79 66.81
C LYS A 20 6.24 18.10 67.55
N ARG A 21 5.23 17.59 66.83
CA ARG A 21 4.39 16.41 67.23
C ARG A 21 3.23 15.99 66.29
N ARG A 22 3.11 16.56 65.08
CA ARG A 22 2.11 16.13 64.06
C ARG A 22 2.75 15.78 62.72
N LYS A 23 3.71 14.83 62.72
CA LYS A 23 4.42 14.42 61.50
C LYS A 23 4.78 12.92 61.45
N THR A 24 3.98 12.07 62.09
CA THR A 24 4.31 10.63 62.29
C THR A 24 3.13 9.68 62.08
N GLN A 25 2.07 10.11 61.38
CA GLN A 25 0.91 9.25 61.10
C GLN A 25 0.26 9.46 59.71
N ALA A 26 0.84 10.32 58.85
CA ALA A 26 0.32 10.61 57.51
C ALA A 26 1.12 9.96 56.37
N GLU A 27 2.29 9.37 56.65
CA GLU A 27 3.20 8.78 55.64
C GLU A 27 3.07 7.24 55.52
N SER A 28 2.17 6.61 56.31
CA SER A 28 1.96 5.15 56.31
C SER A 28 0.74 4.69 55.49
N LEU A 29 -0.02 5.60 54.89
CA LEU A 29 -1.24 5.30 54.11
C LEU A 29 -1.13 5.67 52.62
N THR A 30 -0.01 6.23 52.19
CA THR A 30 0.27 6.62 50.79
C THR A 30 1.12 5.59 50.02
N VAL A 31 1.60 4.54 50.69
CA VAL A 31 2.50 3.53 50.08
C VAL A 31 1.73 2.33 49.50
N THR A 32 0.47 2.09 49.90
CA THR A 32 -0.32 0.90 49.51
C THR A 32 -1.27 1.12 48.32
N VAL A 33 -1.14 2.24 47.61
CA VAL A 33 -1.91 2.53 46.37
C VAL A 33 -0.99 2.73 45.16
N ALA A 34 0.31 2.94 45.37
CA ALA A 34 1.29 3.15 44.30
C ALA A 34 1.79 1.86 43.62
N THR A 35 1.48 0.68 44.17
CA THR A 35 2.01 -0.63 43.73
C THR A 35 0.97 -1.54 43.05
N VAL A 36 -0.20 -1.02 42.67
CA VAL A 36 -1.27 -1.79 41.99
C VAL A 36 -1.73 -1.11 40.68
N VAL A 37 -0.89 -0.26 40.07
CA VAL A 37 -1.22 0.46 38.82
C VAL A 37 -0.14 0.37 37.72
N GLU A 38 0.90 -0.46 37.91
CA GLU A 38 1.90 -0.74 36.87
C GLU A 38 1.65 -2.05 36.10
N GLU A 39 0.62 -2.82 36.45
CA GLU A 39 0.22 -4.06 35.74
C GLU A 39 -1.12 -3.95 34.99
N SER A 40 -1.32 -2.90 34.18
CA SER A 40 -2.41 -2.91 33.19
C SER A 40 -2.18 -2.02 31.97
N CYS A 41 -1.03 -2.14 31.31
CA CYS A 41 -0.87 -1.61 29.94
C CYS A 41 0.14 -2.42 29.09
N GLN A 42 0.12 -3.75 29.22
CA GLN A 42 0.63 -4.60 28.14
C GLN A 42 -0.34 -4.49 26.98
N SER A 43 -0.03 -3.59 26.04
CA SER A 43 -0.75 -3.53 24.78
C SER A 43 -0.57 -4.84 24.03
N ASN A 44 -1.68 -5.47 23.62
CA ASN A 44 -1.68 -6.60 22.68
C ASN A 44 -1.31 -6.14 21.26
N ALA A 45 -0.30 -5.28 21.12
CA ALA A 45 0.33 -4.99 19.86
C ALA A 45 1.08 -6.26 19.42
N PRO A 46 0.75 -6.85 18.27
CA PRO A 46 1.47 -8.04 17.81
C PRO A 46 2.94 -7.67 17.61
N ASP A 47 3.84 -8.62 17.92
CA ASP A 47 5.27 -8.41 17.67
C ASP A 47 5.49 -8.18 16.17
N ILE A 48 5.81 -6.94 15.82
CA ILE A 48 6.03 -6.48 14.45
C ILE A 48 7.10 -7.31 13.73
N LYS A 49 8.07 -7.84 14.49
CA LYS A 49 9.08 -8.75 13.98
C LYS A 49 8.45 -10.07 13.56
N ALA A 50 7.75 -10.75 14.46
CA ALA A 50 7.07 -12.02 14.17
C ALA A 50 6.06 -11.90 13.01
N VAL A 51 5.33 -10.77 12.90
CA VAL A 51 4.40 -10.51 11.78
C VAL A 51 5.16 -10.37 10.45
N ILE A 52 6.25 -9.60 10.40
CA ILE A 52 7.03 -9.42 9.16
C ILE A 52 7.80 -10.71 8.79
N GLU A 53 8.23 -11.49 9.78
CA GLU A 53 8.87 -12.80 9.59
C GLU A 53 7.93 -13.83 8.95
N ASN A 54 6.61 -13.74 9.14
CA ASN A 54 5.62 -14.67 8.59
C ASN A 54 4.71 -14.06 7.51
N LEU A 55 4.93 -12.81 7.10
CA LEU A 55 3.96 -12.02 6.33
C LEU A 55 3.52 -12.68 5.00
N GLU A 56 4.47 -13.22 4.25
CA GLU A 56 4.17 -13.93 2.99
C GLU A 56 3.45 -15.27 3.24
N HIS A 57 3.70 -15.91 4.38
CA HIS A 57 3.03 -17.16 4.74
C HIS A 57 1.58 -16.92 5.16
N GLU A 58 1.30 -15.82 5.85
CA GLU A 58 -0.05 -15.49 6.33
C GLU A 58 -0.92 -14.80 5.27
N THR A 59 -0.31 -14.01 4.36
CA THR A 59 -1.06 -13.05 3.55
C THR A 59 -0.86 -13.15 2.03
N MET A 60 0.06 -13.99 1.53
CA MET A 60 0.18 -14.23 0.09
C MET A 60 -0.80 -15.31 -0.39
N GLY A 61 -1.35 -15.15 -1.60
CA GLY A 61 -2.18 -16.19 -2.23
C GLY A 61 -1.40 -17.48 -2.53
N ASP A 62 -2.04 -18.63 -2.35
CA ASP A 62 -1.38 -19.95 -2.31
C ASP A 62 -0.59 -20.31 -3.58
N SER A 63 -1.10 -19.98 -4.76
CA SER A 63 -0.42 -20.25 -6.03
C SER A 63 0.89 -19.48 -6.14
N TRP A 64 0.91 -18.23 -5.67
CA TRP A 64 2.11 -17.40 -5.61
C TRP A 64 3.07 -17.82 -4.51
N ARG A 65 2.55 -18.11 -3.32
CA ARG A 65 3.34 -18.58 -2.17
C ARG A 65 4.10 -19.86 -2.54
N THR A 66 3.44 -20.78 -3.25
CA THR A 66 4.04 -22.00 -3.80
C THR A 66 5.14 -21.69 -4.83
N ALA A 67 4.83 -20.86 -5.83
CA ALA A 67 5.78 -20.52 -6.90
C ALA A 67 7.02 -19.76 -6.40
N LEU A 68 6.85 -18.89 -5.40
CA LEU A 68 7.87 -17.98 -4.88
C LEU A 68 8.56 -18.49 -3.61
N ASN A 69 8.23 -19.69 -3.11
CA ASN A 69 8.77 -20.25 -1.86
C ASN A 69 10.32 -20.23 -1.81
N LYS A 70 10.99 -20.43 -2.95
CA LYS A 70 12.46 -20.38 -3.06
C LYS A 70 13.03 -18.96 -2.95
N GLU A 71 12.26 -17.91 -3.25
CA GLU A 71 12.69 -16.52 -3.11
C GLU A 71 12.79 -16.09 -1.65
N PHE A 72 11.84 -16.54 -0.81
CA PHE A 72 11.78 -16.15 0.61
C PHE A 72 13.05 -16.57 1.37
N MET A 73 13.64 -17.71 0.99
CA MET A 73 14.87 -18.24 1.57
C MET A 73 16.15 -17.53 1.10
N LYS A 74 16.08 -16.59 0.13
CA LYS A 74 17.30 -15.96 -0.42
C LYS A 74 17.83 -14.85 0.51
N PRO A 75 19.16 -14.66 0.58
CA PRO A 75 19.77 -13.63 1.44
C PRO A 75 19.29 -12.19 1.20
N TYR A 76 18.85 -11.84 -0.02
CA TYR A 76 18.30 -10.51 -0.29
C TYR A 76 16.93 -10.30 0.37
N PHE A 77 16.11 -11.36 0.47
CA PHE A 77 14.76 -11.28 1.02
C PHE A 77 14.80 -11.24 2.55
N GLN A 78 15.75 -11.95 3.17
CA GLN A 78 16.02 -11.84 4.60
C GLN A 78 16.49 -10.43 4.99
N LYS A 79 17.42 -9.84 4.23
CA LYS A 79 17.82 -8.42 4.40
C LYS A 79 16.67 -7.43 4.17
N LEU A 80 15.75 -7.74 3.26
CA LEU A 80 14.53 -6.97 3.06
C LEU A 80 13.62 -7.05 4.29
N LYS A 81 13.45 -8.23 4.90
CA LYS A 81 12.70 -8.37 6.17
C LYS A 81 13.32 -7.58 7.31
N GLU A 82 14.63 -7.69 7.52
CA GLU A 82 15.37 -6.89 8.52
C GLU A 82 15.14 -5.38 8.33
N PHE A 83 15.23 -4.90 7.08
CA PHE A 83 14.94 -3.52 6.72
C PHE A 83 13.48 -3.13 7.00
N LEU A 84 12.51 -3.96 6.64
CA LEU A 84 11.09 -3.70 6.87
C LEU A 84 10.76 -3.66 8.37
N ILE A 85 11.36 -4.53 9.19
CA ILE A 85 11.20 -4.50 10.65
C ILE A 85 11.70 -3.17 11.21
N ALA A 86 12.89 -2.72 10.81
CA ALA A 86 13.42 -1.43 11.22
C ALA A 86 12.54 -0.24 10.77
N GLU A 87 12.05 -0.24 9.53
CA GLU A 87 11.14 0.82 9.04
C GLU A 87 9.80 0.85 9.80
N HIS A 88 9.17 -0.30 10.08
CA HIS A 88 7.89 -0.33 10.80
C HIS A 88 8.03 -0.02 12.30
N LEU A 89 9.20 -0.26 12.89
CA LEU A 89 9.51 0.18 14.27
C LEU A 89 9.72 1.70 14.37
N ALA A 90 10.32 2.32 13.34
CA ALA A 90 10.68 3.74 13.36
C ALA A 90 9.65 4.67 12.71
N HIS A 91 8.84 4.17 11.78
CA HIS A 91 8.05 4.99 10.86
C HIS A 91 6.70 4.35 10.48
N THR A 92 5.73 5.20 10.10
CA THR A 92 4.53 4.73 9.40
C THR A 92 4.90 4.30 7.99
N VAL A 93 4.55 3.07 7.63
CA VAL A 93 4.76 2.46 6.30
C VAL A 93 3.40 2.13 5.66
N TYR A 94 3.33 2.26 4.34
CA TYR A 94 2.17 1.90 3.52
C TYR A 94 2.55 0.85 2.44
N PRO A 95 1.59 -0.01 2.02
CA PRO A 95 0.26 -0.19 2.58
C PRO A 95 0.33 -0.83 3.98
N LYS A 96 -0.82 -1.16 4.61
CA LYS A 96 -0.80 -1.98 5.82
C LYS A 96 -0.16 -3.34 5.51
N LEU A 97 0.45 -3.99 6.51
CA LEU A 97 1.13 -5.28 6.31
C LEU A 97 0.27 -6.32 5.59
N ASN A 98 -0.98 -6.53 6.05
CA ASN A 98 -1.92 -7.48 5.44
C ASN A 98 -2.25 -7.17 3.97
N ASP A 99 -2.00 -5.93 3.53
CA ASP A 99 -2.28 -5.46 2.18
C ASP A 99 -1.05 -5.54 1.26
N VAL A 100 0.18 -5.76 1.78
CA VAL A 100 1.43 -5.81 0.98
C VAL A 100 1.36 -6.84 -0.17
N TYR A 101 0.68 -7.96 0.06
CA TYR A 101 0.49 -9.03 -0.91
C TYR A 101 -0.95 -9.12 -1.48
N SER A 102 -1.80 -8.09 -1.35
CA SER A 102 -3.18 -8.10 -1.87
C SER A 102 -3.27 -8.47 -3.36
N TRP A 103 -2.33 -8.00 -4.18
CA TRP A 103 -2.23 -8.37 -5.61
C TRP A 103 -2.24 -9.89 -5.84
N SER A 104 -1.59 -10.66 -4.98
CA SER A 104 -1.44 -12.12 -5.10
C SER A 104 -2.74 -12.87 -4.75
N ARG A 105 -3.50 -12.34 -3.78
CA ARG A 105 -4.80 -12.90 -3.36
C ARG A 105 -5.91 -12.54 -4.34
N LEU A 106 -5.85 -11.34 -4.91
CA LEU A 106 -6.84 -10.84 -5.87
C LEU A 106 -6.62 -11.36 -7.28
N THR A 107 -5.38 -11.69 -7.65
CA THR A 107 -5.02 -12.24 -8.97
C THR A 107 -4.17 -13.51 -8.79
N PRO A 108 -4.74 -14.69 -8.55
CA PRO A 108 -4.02 -15.97 -8.53
C PRO A 108 -3.14 -16.16 -9.79
N LEU A 109 -1.97 -16.79 -9.66
CA LEU A 109 -0.95 -16.88 -10.71
C LEU A 109 -1.49 -17.45 -12.04
N ASP A 110 -2.26 -18.52 -11.95
CA ASP A 110 -2.99 -19.19 -13.03
C ASP A 110 -4.03 -18.28 -13.71
N SER A 111 -4.66 -17.38 -12.96
CA SER A 111 -5.66 -16.44 -13.48
C SER A 111 -5.08 -15.21 -14.21
N VAL A 112 -3.76 -14.95 -14.12
CA VAL A 112 -3.15 -13.73 -14.67
C VAL A 112 -3.22 -13.74 -16.20
N LYS A 113 -3.96 -12.78 -16.78
CA LYS A 113 -4.10 -12.50 -18.22
C LYS A 113 -3.29 -11.28 -18.66
N ALA A 114 -3.11 -10.32 -17.76
CA ALA A 114 -2.35 -9.10 -17.99
C ALA A 114 -1.54 -8.66 -16.76
N VAL A 115 -0.46 -7.93 -16.99
CA VAL A 115 0.41 -7.35 -15.96
C VAL A 115 0.57 -5.85 -16.19
N ILE A 116 0.32 -5.06 -15.14
CA ILE A 116 0.49 -3.61 -15.14
C ILE A 116 1.42 -3.20 -13.99
N LEU A 117 2.57 -2.61 -14.33
CA LEU A 117 3.58 -2.19 -13.36
C LEU A 117 3.40 -0.74 -12.92
N GLY A 118 3.30 -0.53 -11.61
CA GLY A 118 3.58 0.73 -10.94
C GLY A 118 4.98 0.75 -10.33
N GLN A 119 5.38 1.90 -9.78
CA GLN A 119 6.71 2.12 -9.21
C GLN A 119 6.76 1.69 -7.75
N ASP A 120 6.13 2.48 -6.87
CA ASP A 120 5.95 2.27 -5.44
C ASP A 120 4.48 2.57 -5.05
N PRO A 121 4.02 2.17 -3.84
CA PRO A 121 2.65 2.44 -3.41
C PRO A 121 2.41 3.94 -3.18
N TYR A 122 1.14 4.36 -3.16
CA TYR A 122 0.81 5.72 -2.73
C TYR A 122 1.19 5.96 -1.27
N HIS A 123 1.93 7.04 -1.02
CA HIS A 123 2.57 7.32 0.26
C HIS A 123 1.74 8.17 1.23
N ASN A 124 0.47 8.49 0.96
CA ASN A 124 -0.37 9.22 1.92
C ASN A 124 -1.39 8.30 2.59
N VAL A 125 -1.90 8.77 3.74
CA VAL A 125 -2.88 8.06 4.57
C VAL A 125 -4.06 7.52 3.75
N GLY A 126 -4.35 6.23 3.89
CA GLY A 126 -5.53 5.58 3.31
C GLY A 126 -5.50 5.36 1.78
N GLN A 127 -4.41 5.68 1.09
CA GLN A 127 -4.36 5.56 -0.38
C GLN A 127 -4.01 4.14 -0.85
N ALA A 128 -2.88 3.59 -0.40
CA ALA A 128 -2.37 2.30 -0.88
C ALA A 128 -3.00 1.11 -0.14
N HIS A 129 -3.41 0.09 -0.91
CA HIS A 129 -4.00 -1.17 -0.41
C HIS A 129 -3.45 -2.43 -1.12
N GLY A 130 -2.27 -2.32 -1.74
CA GLY A 130 -1.55 -3.46 -2.31
C GLY A 130 -1.72 -3.71 -3.81
N LEU A 131 -2.43 -2.84 -4.52
CA LEU A 131 -2.51 -2.82 -5.98
C LEU A 131 -1.85 -1.55 -6.53
N SER A 132 -1.11 -1.66 -7.64
CA SER A 132 -0.58 -0.50 -8.36
C SER A 132 -1.70 0.39 -8.90
N PHE A 133 -1.50 1.71 -8.88
CA PHE A 133 -2.45 2.77 -9.30
C PHE A 133 -3.82 2.84 -8.59
N SER A 134 -4.24 1.79 -7.87
CA SER A 134 -5.53 1.69 -7.18
C SER A 134 -5.58 2.51 -5.90
N VAL A 135 -6.76 3.05 -5.57
CA VAL A 135 -7.06 3.69 -4.26
C VAL A 135 -8.46 3.36 -3.78
N LEU A 136 -8.65 3.19 -2.47
CA LEU A 136 -9.98 2.96 -1.91
C LEU A 136 -10.74 4.27 -1.65
N PRO A 137 -12.09 4.29 -1.78
CA PRO A 137 -12.92 5.39 -1.27
C PRO A 137 -12.61 5.68 0.21
N PRO A 138 -12.67 6.95 0.65
CA PRO A 138 -13.07 8.16 -0.08
C PRO A 138 -11.90 8.88 -0.80
N THR A 139 -10.79 8.19 -1.08
CA THR A 139 -9.60 8.82 -1.67
C THR A 139 -9.88 9.40 -3.06
N LYS A 140 -9.54 10.68 -3.27
CA LYS A 140 -9.66 11.33 -4.58
C LYS A 140 -8.75 10.64 -5.61
N LEU A 141 -9.29 10.37 -6.81
CA LEU A 141 -8.57 9.74 -7.93
C LEU A 141 -7.20 10.40 -8.19
N PRO A 142 -6.07 9.68 -8.04
CA PRO A 142 -4.74 10.18 -8.35
C PRO A 142 -4.57 10.57 -9.82
N GLY A 143 -3.62 11.46 -10.12
CA GLY A 143 -3.40 11.98 -11.47
C GLY A 143 -3.18 10.90 -12.53
N SER A 144 -2.38 9.87 -12.20
CA SER A 144 -2.14 8.73 -13.10
C SER A 144 -3.41 7.91 -13.34
N LEU A 145 -4.17 7.61 -12.28
CA LEU A 145 -5.41 6.82 -12.40
C LEU A 145 -6.48 7.56 -13.21
N ARG A 146 -6.61 8.89 -13.06
CA ARG A 146 -7.49 9.69 -13.91
C ARG A 146 -7.13 9.60 -15.40
N ASN A 147 -5.83 9.50 -15.73
CA ASN A 147 -5.40 9.34 -17.12
C ASN A 147 -5.60 7.90 -17.62
N ILE A 148 -5.42 6.88 -16.77
CA ILE A 148 -5.80 5.49 -17.05
C ILE A 148 -7.29 5.41 -17.40
N TYR A 149 -8.19 6.00 -16.59
CA TYR A 149 -9.63 6.02 -16.86
C TYR A 149 -10.01 6.82 -18.11
N LYS A 150 -9.31 7.93 -18.42
CA LYS A 150 -9.49 8.66 -19.69
C LYS A 150 -9.13 7.79 -20.90
N GLN A 151 -8.04 7.01 -20.82
CA GLN A 151 -7.66 6.12 -21.92
C GLN A 151 -8.62 4.94 -22.04
N LEU A 152 -9.07 4.35 -20.92
CA LEU A 152 -10.10 3.30 -20.91
C LEU A 152 -11.40 3.77 -21.58
N ALA A 153 -11.90 4.96 -21.24
CA ALA A 153 -13.08 5.55 -21.87
C ALA A 153 -12.89 5.88 -23.37
N SER A 154 -11.65 6.03 -23.83
CA SER A 154 -11.32 6.21 -25.26
C SER A 154 -11.17 4.89 -26.01
N ASP A 155 -10.85 3.80 -25.30
CA ASP A 155 -10.60 2.47 -25.88
C ASP A 155 -11.87 1.61 -25.92
N ILE A 156 -12.72 1.75 -24.91
CA ILE A 156 -13.90 0.92 -24.63
C ILE A 156 -15.13 1.84 -24.53
N PRO A 157 -15.96 1.99 -25.58
CA PRO A 157 -17.08 2.94 -25.61
C PRO A 157 -18.12 2.77 -24.50
N GLU A 158 -18.27 1.56 -23.98
CA GLU A 158 -19.20 1.20 -22.91
C GLU A 158 -18.69 1.60 -21.51
N PHE A 159 -17.39 1.87 -21.38
CA PHE A 159 -16.75 2.22 -20.12
C PHE A 159 -17.15 3.62 -19.65
N LYS A 160 -17.74 3.68 -18.45
CA LYS A 160 -18.06 4.94 -17.75
C LYS A 160 -17.02 5.16 -16.65
N VAL A 161 -16.38 6.33 -16.67
CA VAL A 161 -15.37 6.71 -15.67
C VAL A 161 -16.00 6.71 -14.26
N PRO A 162 -15.56 5.82 -13.34
CA PRO A 162 -16.13 5.75 -12.00
C PRO A 162 -15.63 6.89 -11.11
N THR A 163 -16.34 7.12 -10.00
CA THR A 163 -15.89 7.98 -8.90
C THR A 163 -14.93 7.27 -7.94
N SER A 164 -15.07 5.94 -7.82
CA SER A 164 -14.14 5.08 -7.08
C SER A 164 -12.82 4.92 -7.83
N GLY A 165 -11.72 4.77 -7.09
CA GLY A 165 -10.40 4.43 -7.64
C GLY A 165 -10.02 2.97 -7.48
N ASP A 166 -10.96 2.11 -7.07
CA ASP A 166 -10.69 0.71 -6.75
C ASP A 166 -10.63 -0.16 -8.01
N LEU A 167 -9.45 -0.74 -8.26
CA LEU A 167 -9.15 -1.64 -9.36
C LEU A 167 -9.38 -3.12 -9.04
N THR A 168 -9.88 -3.44 -7.84
CA THR A 168 -10.19 -4.81 -7.40
C THR A 168 -11.09 -5.61 -8.37
N PRO A 169 -12.12 -5.03 -9.04
CA PRO A 169 -12.96 -5.79 -9.98
C PRO A 169 -12.16 -6.43 -11.13
N VAL A 170 -11.25 -5.68 -11.76
CA VAL A 170 -10.43 -6.21 -12.86
C VAL A 170 -9.19 -6.97 -12.39
N ALA A 171 -8.72 -6.73 -11.16
CA ALA A 171 -7.72 -7.59 -10.52
C ALA A 171 -8.24 -9.05 -10.45
N LYS A 172 -9.46 -9.22 -9.93
CA LYS A 172 -10.17 -10.52 -9.90
C LYS A 172 -10.45 -11.12 -11.28
N ALA A 173 -10.43 -10.32 -12.34
CA ALA A 173 -10.59 -10.75 -13.73
C ALA A 173 -9.27 -11.17 -14.41
N GLY A 174 -8.13 -11.15 -13.69
CA GLY A 174 -6.82 -11.58 -14.20
C GLY A 174 -5.83 -10.44 -14.47
N VAL A 175 -6.07 -9.21 -13.98
CA VAL A 175 -5.14 -8.08 -14.17
C VAL A 175 -4.22 -7.92 -12.95
N LEU A 176 -2.97 -8.32 -13.09
CA LEU A 176 -1.95 -8.20 -12.04
C LEU A 176 -1.45 -6.75 -11.92
N TRP A 177 -2.01 -6.00 -10.97
CA TRP A 177 -1.60 -4.64 -10.61
C TRP A 177 -0.45 -4.65 -9.60
N LEU A 178 0.78 -4.86 -10.08
CA LEU A 178 1.98 -4.99 -9.25
C LEU A 178 2.77 -3.67 -9.21
N ASN A 179 3.34 -3.29 -8.05
CA ASN A 179 4.37 -2.25 -7.98
C ASN A 179 5.75 -2.90 -7.96
N THR A 180 6.78 -2.25 -8.53
CA THR A 180 8.18 -2.73 -8.43
C THR A 180 8.76 -2.62 -7.01
N CYS A 181 8.19 -1.76 -6.18
CA CYS A 181 8.43 -1.68 -4.75
C CYS A 181 7.08 -1.90 -4.02
N LEU A 182 6.98 -2.82 -3.06
CA LEU A 182 5.68 -3.17 -2.45
C LEU A 182 5.35 -2.38 -1.17
N THR A 183 6.26 -1.54 -0.69
CA THR A 183 6.06 -0.69 0.51
C THR A 183 6.68 0.69 0.31
N VAL A 184 6.23 1.68 1.06
CA VAL A 184 6.78 3.04 1.09
C VAL A 184 6.57 3.67 2.46
N ARG A 185 7.46 4.58 2.87
CA ARG A 185 7.30 5.34 4.10
C ARG A 185 6.28 6.47 3.88
N ALA A 186 5.46 6.74 4.90
CA ALA A 186 4.48 7.81 4.84
C ALA A 186 5.11 9.14 4.42
N HIS A 187 4.48 9.79 3.44
CA HIS A 187 4.84 11.06 2.82
C HIS A 187 6.23 11.12 2.14
N ASN A 188 6.90 9.98 1.92
CA ASN A 188 8.23 9.92 1.32
C ASN A 188 8.31 8.88 0.19
N ALA A 189 7.91 9.29 -1.02
CA ALA A 189 7.97 8.48 -2.23
C ALA A 189 9.39 7.89 -2.46
N ASN A 190 9.46 6.64 -2.93
CA ASN A 190 10.68 5.88 -3.20
C ASN A 190 11.58 5.58 -1.98
N SER A 191 11.15 5.85 -0.74
CA SER A 191 11.98 5.59 0.46
C SER A 191 12.49 4.15 0.58
N HIS A 192 11.72 3.17 0.08
CA HIS A 192 12.04 1.75 0.14
C HIS A 192 12.56 1.19 -1.21
N SER A 193 12.84 2.04 -2.20
CA SER A 193 13.45 1.59 -3.45
C SER A 193 14.88 1.11 -3.23
N LYS A 194 15.29 0.09 -3.99
CA LYS A 194 16.58 -0.60 -3.96
C LYS A 194 16.86 -1.32 -2.63
N LYS A 195 15.80 -1.71 -1.91
CA LYS A 195 15.87 -2.44 -0.63
C LYS A 195 15.65 -3.95 -0.77
N GLY A 196 15.36 -4.42 -1.98
CA GLY A 196 15.17 -5.85 -2.29
C GLY A 196 13.82 -6.17 -2.94
N TRP A 197 12.84 -5.25 -2.84
CA TRP A 197 11.53 -5.44 -3.48
C TRP A 197 11.64 -5.58 -5.00
N GLU A 198 12.51 -4.81 -5.66
CA GLU A 198 12.66 -4.90 -7.11
C GLU A 198 13.10 -6.32 -7.54
N THR A 199 14.06 -6.91 -6.82
CA THR A 199 14.52 -8.29 -7.03
C THR A 199 13.42 -9.32 -6.77
N PHE A 200 12.58 -9.09 -5.75
CA PHE A 200 11.42 -9.94 -5.49
C PHE A 200 10.37 -9.83 -6.61
N THR A 201 10.04 -8.62 -7.05
CA THR A 201 9.02 -8.41 -8.12
C THR A 201 9.50 -8.90 -9.48
N ASP A 202 10.82 -8.86 -9.77
CA ASP A 202 11.41 -9.55 -10.91
C ASP A 202 11.12 -11.07 -10.86
N ALA A 203 11.14 -11.69 -9.68
CA ALA A 203 10.80 -13.10 -9.52
C ALA A 203 9.29 -13.36 -9.63
N VAL A 204 8.43 -12.44 -9.19
CA VAL A 204 6.98 -12.46 -9.47
C VAL A 204 6.72 -12.48 -10.99
N ILE A 205 7.41 -11.62 -11.76
CA ILE A 205 7.26 -11.63 -13.22
C ILE A 205 7.84 -12.90 -13.86
N ARG A 206 8.94 -13.46 -13.35
CA ARG A 206 9.41 -14.78 -13.83
C ARG A 206 8.40 -15.88 -13.57
N ALA A 207 7.78 -15.94 -12.38
CA ALA A 207 6.72 -16.91 -12.10
C ALA A 207 5.52 -16.79 -13.08
N VAL A 208 5.21 -15.58 -13.58
CA VAL A 208 4.20 -15.37 -14.64
C VAL A 208 4.62 -15.98 -15.99
N LEU A 209 5.92 -15.93 -16.34
CA LEU A 209 6.48 -16.44 -17.60
C LEU A 209 6.69 -17.96 -17.58
N ASP A 210 7.17 -18.47 -16.44
CA ASP A 210 7.52 -19.86 -16.16
C ASP A 210 6.30 -20.73 -15.77
N ARG A 211 5.08 -20.19 -15.94
CA ARG A 211 3.84 -20.87 -15.54
C ARG A 211 3.64 -22.22 -16.27
N PRO A 212 3.12 -23.27 -15.59
CA PRO A 212 3.04 -24.61 -16.19
C PRO A 212 2.10 -24.76 -17.39
N ASP A 213 1.05 -23.93 -17.49
CA ASP A 213 0.10 -23.97 -18.61
C ASP A 213 0.67 -23.39 -19.93
N GLY A 214 1.87 -22.79 -19.87
CA GLY A 214 2.52 -22.13 -21.01
C GLY A 214 1.77 -20.90 -21.55
N ARG A 215 0.76 -20.39 -20.85
CA ARG A 215 -0.18 -19.42 -21.40
C ARG A 215 0.44 -18.02 -21.58
N GLY A 216 0.27 -17.46 -22.77
CA GLY A 216 0.69 -16.09 -23.09
C GLY A 216 -0.10 -15.01 -22.33
N VAL A 217 0.55 -13.88 -22.06
CA VAL A 217 0.10 -12.79 -21.17
C VAL A 217 0.36 -11.43 -21.80
N VAL A 218 -0.48 -10.42 -21.50
CA VAL A 218 -0.26 -9.03 -21.93
C VAL A 218 0.52 -8.23 -20.88
N PHE A 219 1.65 -7.64 -21.26
CA PHE A 219 2.48 -6.78 -20.41
C PHE A 219 2.33 -5.31 -20.81
N PHE A 220 1.81 -4.48 -19.90
CA PHE A 220 1.70 -3.04 -20.10
C PHE A 220 2.99 -2.36 -19.65
N ALA A 221 3.79 -1.91 -20.62
CA ALA A 221 5.12 -1.32 -20.43
C ALA A 221 5.05 0.21 -20.42
N TRP A 222 4.39 0.75 -19.39
CA TRP A 222 4.12 2.18 -19.23
C TRP A 222 5.30 2.92 -18.59
N GLY A 223 6.07 3.61 -19.43
CA GLY A 223 7.26 4.36 -19.04
C GLY A 223 8.55 3.55 -19.09
N LEU A 224 9.68 4.27 -19.16
CA LEU A 224 11.01 3.68 -19.28
C LEU A 224 11.38 2.65 -18.19
N PRO A 225 10.96 2.78 -16.91
CA PRO A 225 11.28 1.76 -15.90
C PRO A 225 10.65 0.39 -16.21
N ALA A 226 9.36 0.37 -16.56
CA ALA A 226 8.66 -0.86 -16.89
C ALA A 226 9.19 -1.50 -18.19
N GLN A 227 9.48 -0.66 -19.21
CA GLN A 227 10.10 -1.11 -20.46
C GLN A 227 11.45 -1.79 -20.20
N LYS A 228 12.37 -1.08 -19.53
CA LYS A 228 13.69 -1.64 -19.16
C LYS A 228 13.62 -2.87 -18.28
N LEU A 229 12.58 -3.03 -17.46
CA LEU A 229 12.36 -4.24 -16.68
C LEU A 229 12.02 -5.41 -17.60
N TYR A 230 11.02 -5.26 -18.48
CA TYR A 230 10.63 -6.33 -19.40
C TYR A 230 11.73 -6.66 -20.41
N ASP A 231 12.39 -5.67 -21.01
CA ASP A 231 13.49 -5.88 -21.96
C ASP A 231 14.66 -6.66 -21.28
N ARG A 232 14.93 -6.39 -19.99
CA ARG A 232 15.94 -7.11 -19.19
C ARG A 232 15.50 -8.51 -18.74
N LEU A 233 14.21 -8.75 -18.59
CA LEU A 233 13.67 -10.08 -18.31
C LEU A 233 13.56 -10.95 -19.57
N GLY A 234 13.72 -10.37 -20.77
CA GLY A 234 13.72 -11.10 -22.03
C GLY A 234 12.34 -11.69 -22.34
N ILE A 235 11.28 -10.88 -22.25
CA ILE A 235 9.92 -11.33 -22.59
C ILE A 235 9.89 -11.81 -24.04
N ASP A 236 9.49 -13.06 -24.23
CA ASP A 236 9.21 -13.64 -25.55
C ASP A 236 7.95 -12.98 -26.15
N GLU A 237 8.13 -12.12 -27.14
CA GLU A 237 7.04 -11.40 -27.82
C GLU A 237 6.34 -12.21 -28.93
N GLU A 238 6.75 -13.46 -29.18
CA GLU A 238 5.95 -14.42 -29.97
C GLU A 238 4.86 -15.05 -29.09
N LYS A 239 5.19 -15.34 -27.82
CA LYS A 239 4.29 -15.92 -26.82
C LYS A 239 3.46 -14.89 -26.04
N HIS A 240 4.02 -13.71 -25.77
CA HIS A 240 3.43 -12.66 -24.96
C HIS A 240 3.24 -11.36 -25.75
N LEU A 241 2.35 -10.47 -25.31
CA LEU A 241 2.17 -9.15 -25.93
C LEU A 241 2.75 -8.05 -25.04
N VAL A 242 3.72 -7.26 -25.53
CA VAL A 242 4.29 -6.13 -24.77
C VAL A 242 3.84 -4.79 -25.34
N LEU A 243 2.98 -4.08 -24.61
CA LEU A 243 2.40 -2.80 -25.01
C LEU A 243 3.19 -1.62 -24.41
N ARG A 244 4.07 -1.01 -25.21
CA ARG A 244 5.00 0.07 -24.79
C ARG A 244 4.43 1.47 -25.05
N SER A 245 4.37 2.31 -24.01
CA SER A 245 4.03 3.75 -24.12
C SER A 245 4.69 4.56 -23.01
N PRO A 246 4.68 5.91 -23.04
CA PRO A 246 4.94 6.74 -21.87
C PRO A 246 4.05 6.38 -20.68
N HIS A 247 4.43 6.83 -19.48
CA HIS A 247 3.72 6.56 -18.23
C HIS A 247 2.44 7.42 -18.09
N PRO A 248 1.35 6.94 -17.45
CA PRO A 248 0.10 7.69 -17.24
C PRO A 248 0.19 8.95 -16.35
N SER A 249 1.34 9.22 -15.71
CA SER A 249 1.53 10.45 -14.90
C SER A 249 1.15 11.72 -15.69
N PRO A 250 0.56 12.75 -15.05
CA PRO A 250 0.29 14.05 -15.69
C PRO A 250 1.51 14.65 -16.41
N LEU A 251 2.74 14.36 -15.94
CA LEU A 251 3.99 14.82 -16.56
C LEU A 251 4.29 14.18 -17.92
N SER A 252 3.67 13.06 -18.26
CA SER A 252 3.99 12.26 -19.46
C SER A 252 2.77 11.79 -20.26
N ALA A 253 1.55 11.89 -19.72
CA ALA A 253 0.37 11.28 -20.34
C ALA A 253 0.10 11.78 -21.76
N HIS A 254 0.21 13.09 -21.97
CA HIS A 254 0.02 13.74 -23.27
C HIS A 254 1.17 13.49 -24.26
N ARG A 255 2.27 12.85 -23.85
CA ARG A 255 3.40 12.51 -24.73
C ARG A 255 3.26 11.15 -25.43
N GLY A 256 2.07 10.54 -25.37
CA GLY A 256 1.75 9.27 -26.05
C GLY A 256 1.24 8.13 -25.16
N PHE A 257 0.87 8.39 -23.89
CA PHE A 257 0.01 7.43 -23.16
C PHE A 257 -1.44 7.62 -23.62
N LEU A 258 -1.92 8.87 -23.62
CA LEU A 258 -3.22 9.20 -24.18
C LEU A 258 -3.16 9.00 -25.71
N GLY A 259 -4.11 8.22 -26.24
CA GLY A 259 -4.14 7.77 -27.64
C GLY A 259 -3.41 6.46 -27.93
N ASN A 260 -2.85 5.76 -26.92
CA ASN A 260 -2.06 4.54 -27.17
C ASN A 260 -2.91 3.31 -27.59
N ALA A 261 -4.21 3.30 -27.30
CA ALA A 261 -5.15 2.21 -27.53
C ALA A 261 -4.78 0.87 -26.86
N HIS A 262 -4.06 0.89 -25.72
CA HIS A 262 -3.54 -0.32 -25.10
C HIS A 262 -4.62 -1.26 -24.54
N PHE A 263 -5.72 -0.77 -23.98
CA PHE A 263 -6.77 -1.64 -23.41
C PHE A 263 -7.53 -2.36 -24.52
N LYS A 264 -7.82 -1.63 -25.61
CA LYS A 264 -8.38 -2.21 -26.84
C LYS A 264 -7.46 -3.28 -27.44
N LYS A 265 -6.16 -2.96 -27.65
CA LYS A 265 -5.17 -3.90 -28.18
C LYS A 265 -4.97 -5.15 -27.31
N ALA A 266 -5.00 -4.99 -25.98
CA ALA A 266 -4.92 -6.08 -25.03
C ALA A 266 -6.10 -7.05 -25.19
N ASN A 267 -7.33 -6.53 -25.24
CA ASN A 267 -8.52 -7.35 -25.44
C ASN A 267 -8.57 -7.99 -26.84
N GLU A 268 -8.18 -7.26 -27.90
CA GLU A 268 -8.06 -7.82 -29.25
C GLU A 268 -7.13 -9.03 -29.31
N TRP A 269 -5.97 -8.94 -28.64
CA TRP A 269 -5.02 -10.04 -28.54
C TRP A 269 -5.54 -11.18 -27.66
N LEU A 270 -6.11 -10.89 -26.48
CA LEU A 270 -6.66 -11.91 -25.59
C LEU A 270 -7.78 -12.71 -26.27
N ARG A 271 -8.70 -12.05 -26.97
CA ARG A 271 -9.79 -12.72 -27.72
C ARG A 271 -9.24 -13.61 -28.83
N LYS A 272 -8.23 -13.11 -29.58
CA LYS A 272 -7.60 -13.87 -30.67
C LYS A 272 -6.85 -15.10 -30.17
N THR A 273 -6.10 -14.98 -29.08
CA THR A 273 -5.22 -16.05 -28.58
C THR A 273 -5.95 -17.06 -27.69
N HIS A 274 -6.96 -16.61 -26.93
CA HIS A 274 -7.57 -17.41 -25.86
C HIS A 274 -9.11 -17.44 -25.87
N GLY A 275 -9.78 -16.73 -26.78
CA GLY A 275 -11.25 -16.68 -26.85
C GLY A 275 -11.93 -15.88 -25.73
N GLU A 276 -11.18 -15.16 -24.91
CA GLU A 276 -11.69 -14.39 -23.76
C GLU A 276 -11.02 -13.00 -23.66
N GLU A 277 -11.53 -12.14 -22.79
CA GLU A 277 -10.98 -10.80 -22.59
C GLU A 277 -11.06 -10.31 -21.15
N ILE A 278 -10.57 -9.09 -20.89
CA ILE A 278 -10.75 -8.40 -19.61
C ILE A 278 -11.98 -7.50 -19.75
N ASP A 279 -13.00 -7.72 -18.93
CA ASP A 279 -14.12 -6.79 -18.78
C ASP A 279 -13.65 -5.55 -18.00
N TRP A 280 -13.26 -4.51 -18.73
CA TRP A 280 -12.90 -3.23 -18.15
C TRP A 280 -14.10 -2.44 -17.62
N VAL A 281 -15.32 -2.74 -18.11
CA VAL A 281 -16.57 -2.06 -17.71
C VAL A 281 -16.97 -2.45 -16.29
N ALA A 282 -16.47 -3.57 -15.77
CA ALA A 282 -16.58 -3.95 -14.35
C ALA A 282 -16.11 -2.85 -13.36
N LEU A 283 -15.21 -1.93 -13.78
CA LEU A 283 -14.81 -0.77 -12.96
C LEU A 283 -15.85 0.35 -12.94
N SER A 284 -16.75 0.42 -13.92
CA SER A 284 -17.80 1.43 -14.04
C SER A 284 -18.94 1.26 -13.03
N ALA A 285 -18.96 0.13 -12.29
CA ALA A 285 -19.93 -0.13 -11.25
C ALA A 285 -19.81 0.92 -10.13
N VAL A 286 -20.88 1.67 -9.89
CA VAL A 286 -21.01 2.49 -8.69
C VAL A 286 -21.15 1.52 -7.51
N PRO A 287 -20.27 1.56 -6.49
CA PRO A 287 -20.51 0.78 -5.28
C PRO A 287 -21.87 1.19 -4.70
N PRO A 288 -22.72 0.25 -4.23
CA PRO A 288 -24.03 0.60 -3.71
C PRO A 288 -23.87 1.68 -2.64
N SER A 289 -24.58 2.79 -2.81
CA SER A 289 -24.60 3.83 -1.80
C SER A 289 -25.11 3.23 -0.49
N ASP A 290 -24.48 3.60 0.63
CA ASP A 290 -24.95 3.28 1.99
C ASP A 290 -26.24 4.08 2.28
N ALA A 291 -27.29 3.78 1.52
CA ALA A 291 -28.61 4.36 1.61
C ALA A 291 -29.43 3.56 2.62
N GLY A 292 -29.32 3.94 3.89
CA GLY A 292 -30.33 3.61 4.90
C GLY A 292 -30.05 2.41 5.80
N ARG A 293 -29.03 2.52 6.66
CA ARG A 293 -29.21 2.03 8.05
C ARG A 293 -30.07 3.01 8.84
N HIS A 294 -31.34 3.16 8.45
CA HIS A 294 -32.33 3.66 9.37
C HIS A 294 -32.62 2.55 10.38
N ILE A 295 -32.00 2.66 11.55
CA ILE A 295 -32.36 1.85 12.71
C ILE A 295 -33.72 2.36 13.19
N SER A 296 -34.80 1.74 12.71
CA SER A 296 -36.12 1.90 13.33
C SER A 296 -36.12 1.11 14.63
N THR A 297 -35.86 1.80 15.74
CA THR A 297 -36.26 1.33 17.07
C THR A 297 -37.77 1.43 17.21
N THR A 298 -38.42 0.28 17.32
CA THR A 298 -39.75 0.08 17.92
C THR A 298 -39.61 -0.98 18.99
#